data_AF-A0A978TWP7-F1
#
_entry.id   AF-A0A978TWP7-F1
#
_cell.length_a   1.000
_cell.length_b   1.000
_cell.length_c   1.000
_cell.angle_alpha   90.00
_cell.angle_beta   90.00
_cell.angle_gamma   90.00
#
_symmetry.space_group_name_H-M   'P 1'
#
loop_
_entity.id
_entity.type
_entity.pdbx_description
1 polymer ?
#
loop_
_entity_poly.entity_id
_entity_poly.type
_entity_poly.pdbx_seq_one_letter_code
_entity_poly.pdbx_strand_id
1 'polypeptide(L)'
;MAVNTVQNFTSPTVPKNLCRIVGLVCLAGFFIDILALAVPPNPMALEWRVNFLQQVGDRSIVLLFGSALMMYGMFENRRMLRQFSLVMLAVGVFFLVSSLLVIRDSLVLQQQAIQTISNQASQLQTRIQQAQANPGSLPENVTPEQLTQASQQLTAQAETLKQNARLGITRVGFSSIGNLVVVGMGLISLGRLGLKRR
;
A
#
# COMPACT_ATOMS: atom_id res chain seq x y z
N MET A 1 -62.72 -5.34 -20.07
CA MET A 1 -61.71 -5.13 -19.01
C MET A 1 -60.35 -5.15 -19.67
N ALA A 2 -59.72 -3.99 -19.81
CA ALA A 2 -58.43 -3.86 -20.47
C ALA A 2 -57.33 -4.42 -19.57
N VAL A 3 -56.62 -5.43 -20.08
CA VAL A 3 -55.43 -5.99 -19.44
C VAL A 3 -54.32 -4.96 -19.60
N ASN A 4 -53.91 -4.34 -18.50
CA ASN A 4 -52.73 -3.49 -18.44
C ASN A 4 -51.47 -4.36 -18.65
N THR A 5 -51.02 -4.45 -19.89
CA THR A 5 -49.68 -4.96 -20.23
C THR A 5 -48.65 -4.00 -19.66
N VAL A 6 -48.14 -4.31 -18.46
CA VAL A 6 -46.91 -3.71 -17.93
C VAL A 6 -45.80 -4.10 -18.90
N GLN A 7 -45.37 -3.15 -19.73
CA GLN A 7 -44.20 -3.33 -20.60
C GLN A 7 -42.96 -3.47 -19.72
N ASN A 8 -42.54 -4.72 -19.50
CA ASN A 8 -41.23 -5.03 -18.96
C ASN A 8 -40.15 -4.59 -19.96
N PHE A 9 -39.62 -3.38 -19.79
CA PHE A 9 -38.40 -2.91 -20.43
C PHE A 9 -37.16 -3.58 -19.82
N THR A 10 -37.10 -4.92 -19.82
CA THR A 10 -35.86 -5.64 -19.53
C THR A 10 -35.22 -6.06 -20.84
N SER A 11 -34.76 -5.06 -21.61
CA SER A 11 -33.85 -5.34 -22.71
C SER A 11 -32.52 -5.82 -22.10
N PRO A 12 -32.05 -7.05 -22.40
CA PRO A 12 -30.87 -7.66 -21.78
C PRO A 12 -29.54 -6.92 -22.07
N THR A 13 -29.61 -5.85 -22.87
CA THR A 13 -28.52 -4.96 -23.25
C THR A 13 -28.25 -3.85 -22.21
N VAL A 14 -29.30 -3.36 -21.52
CA VAL A 14 -29.16 -2.23 -20.58
C VAL A 14 -28.27 -2.57 -19.38
N PRO A 15 -28.39 -3.75 -18.72
CA PRO A 15 -27.54 -4.09 -17.59
C PRO A 15 -26.06 -4.27 -17.98
N LYS A 16 -25.80 -4.83 -19.18
CA LYS A 16 -24.44 -5.04 -19.70
C LYS A 16 -23.76 -3.70 -20.01
N ASN A 17 -24.48 -2.77 -20.62
CA ASN A 17 -23.98 -1.44 -20.92
C ASN A 17 -23.67 -0.65 -19.64
N LEU A 18 -24.54 -0.74 -18.62
CA LEU A 18 -24.28 -0.13 -17.31
C LEU A 18 -23.02 -0.69 -16.66
N CYS A 19 -22.86 -2.02 -16.61
CA CYS A 19 -21.65 -2.64 -16.06
C CYS A 19 -20.38 -2.22 -16.81
N ARG A 20 -20.47 -2.05 -18.13
CA ARG A 20 -19.34 -1.61 -18.95
C ARG A 20 -18.95 -0.15 -18.67
N ILE A 21 -19.92 0.75 -18.55
CA ILE A 21 -19.68 2.15 -18.23
C ILE A 21 -19.07 2.28 -16.84
N VAL A 22 -19.69 1.65 -15.84
CA VAL A 22 -19.20 1.69 -14.45
C VAL A 22 -17.80 1.07 -14.36
N GLY A 23 -17.59 -0.10 -14.99
CA GLY A 23 -16.27 -0.73 -15.04
C GLY A 23 -15.20 0.17 -15.66
N LEU A 24 -15.52 0.85 -16.77
CA LEU A 24 -14.60 1.78 -17.43
C LEU A 24 -14.30 3.00 -16.55
N VAL A 25 -15.30 3.58 -15.89
CA VAL A 25 -15.11 4.70 -14.96
C VAL A 25 -14.26 4.29 -13.77
N CYS A 26 -14.47 3.11 -13.18
CA CYS A 26 -13.64 2.59 -12.10
C CYS A 26 -12.18 2.39 -12.53
N LEU A 27 -11.95 1.83 -13.73
CA LEU A 27 -10.60 1.67 -14.26
C LEU A 27 -9.93 3.02 -14.52
N ALA A 28 -10.63 3.94 -15.18
CA ALA A 28 -10.11 5.28 -15.46
C ALA A 28 -9.79 6.04 -14.17
N GLY A 29 -10.68 5.99 -13.18
CA GLY A 29 -10.48 6.59 -11.86
C GLY A 29 -9.25 6.01 -11.16
N PHE A 30 -9.08 4.68 -11.19
CA PHE A 30 -7.88 4.03 -10.66
C PHE A 30 -6.61 4.52 -11.36
N PHE A 31 -6.60 4.64 -12.70
CA PHE A 31 -5.44 5.17 -13.41
C PHE A 31 -5.12 6.62 -13.05
N ILE A 32 -6.13 7.46 -12.91
CA ILE A 32 -5.95 8.86 -12.49
C ILE A 32 -5.40 8.92 -11.06
N ASP A 33 -5.93 8.10 -10.16
CA ASP A 33 -5.42 7.99 -8.79
C ASP A 33 -3.95 7.59 -8.78
N ILE A 34 -3.56 6.56 -9.53
CA ILE A 34 -2.18 6.10 -9.62
C ILE A 34 -1.27 7.20 -10.19
N LEU A 35 -1.73 7.95 -11.20
CA LEU A 35 -0.99 9.06 -11.77
C LEU A 35 -0.79 10.20 -10.75
N ALA A 36 -1.83 10.51 -9.98
CA ALA A 36 -1.76 11.49 -8.91
C ALA A 36 -0.80 11.06 -7.79
N LEU A 37 -0.81 9.78 -7.43
CA LEU A 37 0.09 9.20 -6.43
C LEU A 37 1.56 9.15 -6.88
N ALA A 38 1.81 9.15 -8.19
CA ALA A 38 3.17 9.15 -8.72
C ALA A 38 3.89 10.49 -8.54
N VAL A 39 3.19 11.56 -8.13
CA VAL A 39 3.74 12.91 -7.97
C VAL A 39 3.90 13.25 -6.48
N PRO A 40 5.09 13.66 -5.98
CA PRO A 40 6.35 13.91 -6.69
C PRO A 40 7.12 12.61 -7.00
N PRO A 41 7.65 12.41 -8.23
CA PRO A 41 8.30 11.16 -8.62
C PRO A 41 9.70 11.06 -8.01
N ASN A 42 9.85 10.24 -6.97
CA ASN A 42 11.17 9.93 -6.42
C ASN A 42 11.39 8.41 -6.28
N PRO A 43 11.44 7.67 -7.39
CA PRO A 43 11.49 6.20 -7.38
C PRO A 43 12.74 5.62 -6.72
N MET A 44 13.76 6.45 -6.48
CA MET A 44 15.00 6.02 -5.82
C MET A 44 14.89 6.10 -4.30
N ALA A 45 13.98 6.91 -3.76
CA ALA A 45 13.74 7.00 -2.32
C ALA A 45 12.93 5.78 -1.85
N LEU A 46 13.46 5.07 -0.85
CA LEU A 46 12.80 3.90 -0.26
C LEU A 46 11.43 4.27 0.33
N GLU A 47 11.33 5.43 0.99
CA GLU A 47 10.08 5.94 1.56
C GLU A 47 9.01 6.18 0.49
N TRP A 48 9.40 6.74 -0.66
CA TRP A 48 8.48 6.95 -1.77
C TRP A 48 7.97 5.62 -2.32
N ARG A 49 8.87 4.64 -2.54
CA ARG A 49 8.50 3.32 -3.06
C ARG A 49 7.53 2.59 -2.14
N VAL A 50 7.82 2.57 -0.84
CA VAL A 50 6.96 1.92 0.16
C VAL A 50 5.60 2.61 0.20
N ASN A 51 5.55 3.94 0.30
CA ASN A 51 4.30 4.68 0.38
C ASN A 51 3.47 4.57 -0.91
N PHE A 52 4.13 4.62 -2.08
CA PHE A 52 3.49 4.44 -3.37
C PHE A 52 2.88 3.04 -3.50
N LEU A 53 3.66 1.96 -3.30
CA LEU A 53 3.13 0.60 -3.36
C LEU A 53 2.06 0.34 -2.31
N GLN A 54 2.17 0.96 -1.15
CA GLN A 54 1.16 0.86 -0.10
C GLN A 54 -0.18 1.44 -0.56
N GLN A 55 -0.17 2.68 -1.06
CA GLN A 55 -1.38 3.35 -1.53
C GLN A 55 -1.97 2.68 -2.78
N VAL A 56 -1.10 2.18 -3.68
CA VAL A 56 -1.52 1.34 -4.81
C VAL A 56 -2.25 0.10 -4.29
N GLY A 57 -1.68 -0.58 -3.29
CA GLY A 57 -2.29 -1.74 -2.64
C GLY A 57 -3.67 -1.44 -2.06
N ASP A 58 -3.80 -0.37 -1.28
CA ASP A 58 -5.07 -0.01 -0.65
C ASP A 58 -6.17 0.38 -1.66
N ARG A 59 -5.82 1.01 -2.78
CA ARG A 59 -6.79 1.40 -3.83
C ARG A 59 -7.00 0.33 -4.90
N SER A 60 -6.21 -0.75 -4.90
CA SER A 60 -6.26 -1.80 -5.92
C SER A 60 -7.55 -2.62 -5.93
N ILE A 61 -8.36 -2.55 -4.86
CA ILE A 61 -9.68 -3.19 -4.83
C ILE A 61 -10.63 -2.61 -5.90
N VAL A 62 -10.50 -1.32 -6.22
CA VAL A 62 -11.28 -0.65 -7.27
C VAL A 62 -10.92 -1.21 -8.65
N LEU A 63 -9.63 -1.50 -8.88
CA LEU A 63 -9.16 -2.17 -10.10
C LEU A 63 -9.78 -3.56 -10.24
N LEU A 64 -9.84 -4.34 -9.15
CA LEU A 64 -10.44 -5.67 -9.15
C LEU A 64 -11.93 -5.60 -9.52
N PHE A 65 -12.72 -4.78 -8.82
CA PHE A 65 -14.15 -4.63 -9.12
C PHE A 65 -14.41 -4.06 -10.51
N GLY A 66 -13.67 -3.03 -10.90
CA GLY A 66 -13.77 -2.42 -12.22
C GLY A 66 -13.48 -3.43 -13.33
N SER A 67 -12.43 -4.24 -13.17
CA SER A 67 -12.08 -5.28 -14.13
C SER A 67 -13.14 -6.40 -14.21
N ALA A 68 -13.73 -6.81 -13.09
CA ALA A 68 -14.80 -7.80 -13.06
C ALA A 68 -16.06 -7.30 -13.80
N LEU A 69 -16.47 -6.06 -13.54
CA LEU A 69 -17.62 -5.43 -14.22
C LEU A 69 -17.36 -5.23 -15.71
N MET A 70 -16.14 -4.79 -16.06
CA MET A 70 -15.72 -4.62 -17.45
C MET A 70 -15.73 -5.97 -18.19
N MET A 71 -15.26 -7.03 -17.55
CA MET A 71 -15.28 -8.40 -18.10
C MET A 71 -16.71 -8.91 -18.32
N TYR A 72 -17.64 -8.59 -17.42
CA TYR A 72 -19.07 -8.90 -17.57
C TYR A 72 -19.72 -8.08 -18.71
N GLY A 73 -19.34 -6.82 -18.89
CA GLY A 73 -19.86 -5.97 -19.97
C GLY A 73 -19.34 -6.33 -21.36
N MET A 74 -18.12 -6.87 -21.47
CA MET A 74 -17.47 -7.24 -22.75
C MET A 74 -17.70 -8.69 -23.18
N PHE A 75 -18.65 -9.36 -22.52
CA PHE A 75 -18.84 -10.80 -22.60
C PHE A 75 -19.13 -11.34 -24.01
N GLU A 76 -19.70 -10.53 -24.90
CA GLU A 76 -20.05 -10.92 -26.27
C GLU A 76 -18.85 -10.89 -27.22
N ASN A 77 -17.84 -10.05 -26.96
CA ASN A 77 -16.73 -9.86 -27.87
C ASN A 77 -15.52 -10.71 -27.46
N ARG A 78 -15.47 -11.95 -27.97
CA ARG A 78 -14.44 -12.96 -27.62
C ARG A 78 -13.00 -12.46 -27.79
N ARG A 79 -12.72 -11.65 -28.82
CA ARG A 79 -11.36 -11.16 -29.10
C ARG A 79 -10.90 -10.13 -28.06
N MET A 80 -11.77 -9.18 -27.73
CA MET A 80 -11.54 -8.16 -26.69
C MET A 80 -11.42 -8.79 -25.31
N LEU A 81 -12.30 -9.76 -25.00
CA LEU A 81 -12.25 -10.51 -23.73
C LEU A 81 -10.90 -11.21 -23.56
N ARG A 82 -10.38 -11.85 -24.62
CA ARG A 82 -9.07 -12.53 -24.58
C ARG A 82 -7.91 -11.57 -24.31
N GLN A 83 -7.87 -10.44 -25.00
CA GLN A 83 -6.83 -9.43 -24.78
C GLN A 83 -6.90 -8.87 -23.36
N PHE A 84 -8.11 -8.54 -22.89
CA PHE A 84 -8.33 -8.05 -21.54
C PHE A 84 -7.95 -9.09 -20.48
N SER A 85 -8.29 -10.36 -20.67
CA SER A 85 -7.90 -11.44 -19.76
C SER A 85 -6.40 -11.64 -19.67
N LEU A 86 -5.66 -11.51 -20.77
CA LEU A 86 -4.20 -11.55 -20.76
C LEU A 86 -3.61 -10.37 -19.98
N VAL A 87 -4.16 -9.17 -20.18
CA VAL A 87 -3.76 -7.97 -19.42
C VAL A 87 -4.02 -8.18 -17.92
N MET A 88 -5.21 -8.66 -17.54
CA MET A 88 -5.53 -8.92 -16.13
C MET A 88 -4.64 -9.98 -15.50
N LEU A 89 -4.25 -11.01 -16.26
CA LEU A 89 -3.31 -12.02 -15.79
C LEU A 89 -1.92 -11.41 -15.58
N ALA A 90 -1.41 -10.63 -16.55
CA ALA A 90 -0.12 -9.96 -16.45
C ALA A 90 -0.09 -8.97 -15.28
N VAL A 91 -1.14 -8.15 -15.12
CA VAL A 91 -1.28 -7.22 -14.01
C VAL A 91 -1.38 -7.98 -12.68
N GLY A 92 -2.16 -9.04 -12.59
CA GLY A 92 -2.25 -9.83 -11.36
C GLY A 92 -0.92 -10.46 -10.94
N VAL A 93 -0.12 -10.92 -11.89
CA VAL A 93 1.27 -11.38 -11.63
C VAL A 93 2.15 -10.23 -11.16
N PHE A 94 2.05 -9.06 -11.81
CA PHE A 94 2.79 -7.87 -11.39
C PHE A 94 2.46 -7.46 -9.94
N PHE A 95 1.20 -7.56 -9.53
CA PHE A 95 0.78 -7.30 -8.15
C PHE A 95 1.41 -8.30 -7.15
N LEU A 96 1.48 -9.58 -7.50
CA LEU A 96 2.14 -10.60 -6.67
C LEU A 96 3.65 -10.40 -6.56
N VAL A 97 4.32 -10.00 -7.65
CA VAL A 97 5.75 -9.67 -7.59
C VAL A 97 5.98 -8.40 -6.78
N SER A 98 5.10 -7.40 -6.94
CA SER A 98 5.17 -6.15 -6.19
C SER A 98 5.02 -6.36 -4.70
N SER A 99 4.18 -7.29 -4.25
CA SER A 99 4.03 -7.58 -2.81
C SER A 99 5.33 -8.09 -2.17
N LEU A 100 6.14 -8.88 -2.90
CA LEU A 100 7.46 -9.29 -2.44
C LEU A 100 8.43 -8.11 -2.32
N LEU A 101 8.34 -7.14 -3.24
CA LEU A 101 9.14 -5.91 -3.17
C LEU A 101 8.74 -5.05 -1.96
N VAL A 102 7.44 -4.92 -1.65
CA VAL A 102 6.96 -4.21 -0.45
C VAL A 102 7.55 -4.83 0.81
N ILE A 103 7.54 -6.16 0.92
CA ILE A 103 8.09 -6.86 2.09
C ILE A 103 9.56 -6.49 2.26
N ARG A 104 10.35 -6.64 1.20
CA ARG A 104 11.78 -6.35 1.22
C ARG A 104 12.03 -4.88 1.61
N ASP A 105 11.38 -3.95 0.91
CA ASP A 105 11.60 -2.52 1.12
C ASP A 105 11.15 -2.10 2.53
N SER A 106 10.06 -2.68 3.05
CA SER A 106 9.59 -2.41 4.42
C SER A 106 10.59 -2.91 5.47
N LEU A 107 11.20 -4.08 5.27
CA LEU A 107 12.24 -4.60 6.17
C LEU A 107 13.50 -3.72 6.14
N VAL A 108 13.93 -3.28 4.96
CA VAL A 108 15.07 -2.36 4.82
C VAL A 108 14.78 -1.03 5.50
N LEU A 109 13.58 -0.47 5.32
CA LEU A 109 13.17 0.79 5.94
C LEU A 109 13.13 0.66 7.47
N GLN A 110 12.59 -0.45 7.96
CA GLN A 110 12.58 -0.76 9.39
C GLN A 110 13.99 -0.82 9.97
N GLN A 111 14.92 -1.46 9.28
CA GLN A 111 16.31 -1.58 9.73
C GLN A 111 17.04 -0.24 9.71
N GLN A 112 16.82 0.59 8.67
CA GLN A 112 17.35 1.95 8.60
C GLN A 112 16.80 2.84 9.72
N ALA A 113 15.49 2.79 10.01
CA ALA A 113 14.90 3.54 11.10
C ALA A 113 15.50 3.14 12.46
N ILE A 114 15.65 1.83 12.72
CA ILE A 114 16.26 1.32 13.95
C ILE A 114 17.72 1.76 14.08
N GLN A 115 18.51 1.71 13.00
CA GLN A 115 19.90 2.14 12.99
C GLN A 115 20.03 3.65 13.26
N THR A 116 19.21 4.48 12.60
CA THR A 116 19.20 5.93 12.83
C THR A 116 18.83 6.27 14.26
N ILE A 117 17.79 5.64 14.83
CA ILE A 117 17.41 5.84 16.24
C ILE A 117 18.54 5.39 17.17
N SER A 118 19.20 4.25 16.88
CA SER A 118 20.29 3.75 17.70
C SER A 118 21.53 4.67 17.66
N ASN A 119 21.86 5.21 16.48
CA ASN A 119 22.97 6.14 16.31
C ASN A 119 22.69 7.47 17.01
N GLN A 120 21.47 8.00 16.89
CA GLN A 120 21.06 9.22 17.59
C GLN A 120 21.07 9.02 19.11
N ALA A 121 20.53 7.91 19.61
CA ALA A 121 20.56 7.58 21.04
C ALA A 121 21.99 7.43 21.56
N SER A 122 22.87 6.75 20.83
CA SER A 122 24.29 6.61 21.20
C SER A 122 25.02 7.95 21.22
N GLN A 123 24.83 8.79 20.20
CA GLN A 123 25.43 10.13 20.15
C GLN A 123 24.96 11.02 21.31
N LEU A 124 23.66 10.99 21.63
CA LEU A 124 23.12 11.73 22.77
C LEU A 124 23.66 11.17 24.10
N GLN A 125 23.78 9.84 24.23
CA GLN A 125 24.34 9.21 25.41
C GLN A 125 25.82 9.57 25.62
N THR A 126 26.62 9.62 24.55
CA THR A 126 28.02 10.08 24.62
C THR A 126 28.09 11.56 25.02
N ARG A 127 27.18 12.41 24.53
CA ARG A 127 27.13 13.83 24.96
C ARG A 127 26.74 13.97 26.44
N ILE A 128 25.82 13.15 26.93
CA ILE A 128 25.46 13.11 28.36
C ILE A 128 26.65 12.65 29.22
N GLN A 129 27.37 11.61 28.80
CA GLN A 129 28.56 11.12 29.50
C GLN A 129 29.70 12.14 29.49
N GLN A 130 29.92 12.82 28.37
CA GLN A 130 30.91 13.90 28.27
C GLN A 130 30.54 15.10 29.17
N ALA A 131 29.25 15.43 29.26
CA ALA A 131 28.76 16.46 30.17
C ALA A 131 28.91 16.05 31.64
N GLN A 132 28.70 14.77 31.98
CA GLN A 132 28.97 14.23 33.32
C GLN A 132 30.48 14.23 33.66
N ALA A 133 31.35 13.93 32.69
CA ALA A 133 32.80 13.87 32.88
C ALA A 133 33.47 15.26 32.96
N ASN A 134 32.85 16.31 32.40
CA ASN A 134 33.32 17.69 32.45
C ASN A 134 32.29 18.62 33.16
N PRO A 135 32.17 18.53 34.51
CA PRO A 135 31.20 19.33 35.24
C PRO A 135 31.48 20.84 35.23
N GLY A 136 32.68 21.29 34.83
CA GLY A 136 33.07 22.70 34.78
C GLY A 136 32.41 23.55 33.69
N SER A 137 31.64 22.95 32.77
CA SER A 137 30.91 23.65 31.69
C SER A 137 29.38 23.52 31.80
N LEU A 138 28.88 22.92 32.89
CA LEU A 138 27.45 22.79 33.15
C LEU A 138 26.92 24.07 33.82
N PRO A 139 25.71 24.56 33.45
CA PRO A 139 25.01 25.57 34.23
C PRO A 139 24.87 25.11 35.69
N GLU A 140 25.02 26.02 36.65
CA GLU A 140 25.01 25.77 38.12
C GLU A 140 23.82 24.96 38.68
N ASN A 141 22.81 24.65 37.85
CA ASN A 141 21.54 24.08 38.26
C ASN A 141 21.30 22.63 37.81
N VAL A 142 22.29 21.94 37.21
CA VAL A 142 22.14 20.57 36.72
C VAL A 142 22.81 19.58 37.67
N THR A 143 22.02 18.84 38.45
CA THR A 143 22.52 17.78 39.33
C THR A 143 22.86 16.50 38.55
N PRO A 144 23.88 15.73 38.97
CA PRO A 144 24.25 14.46 38.34
C PRO A 144 23.11 13.42 38.36
N GLU A 145 22.17 13.49 39.32
CA GLU A 145 20.95 12.67 39.28
C GLU A 145 20.04 12.99 38.09
N GLN A 146 19.92 14.26 37.70
CA GLN A 146 19.08 14.68 36.56
C GLN A 146 19.64 14.18 35.23
N LEU A 147 20.97 14.17 35.07
CA LEU A 147 21.64 13.59 33.89
C LEU A 147 21.44 12.06 33.83
N THR A 148 21.46 11.40 34.99
CA THR A 148 21.22 9.94 35.07
C THR A 148 19.77 9.60 34.72
N GLN A 149 18.80 10.36 35.26
CA GLN A 149 17.38 10.24 34.86
C GLN A 149 17.17 10.54 33.38
N ALA A 150 17.77 11.61 32.86
CA ALA A 150 17.68 11.95 31.44
C ALA A 150 18.23 10.82 30.56
N SER A 151 19.33 10.17 30.95
CA SER A 151 19.89 9.02 30.21
C SER A 151 18.96 7.80 30.21
N GLN A 152 18.33 7.50 31.35
CA GLN A 152 17.36 6.39 31.48
C GLN A 152 16.09 6.68 30.68
N GLN A 153 15.58 7.91 30.76
CA GLN A 153 14.41 8.35 30.01
C GLN A 153 14.68 8.35 28.50
N LEU A 154 15.88 8.75 28.06
CA LEU A 154 16.30 8.69 26.66
C LEU A 154 16.35 7.24 26.15
N THR A 155 16.90 6.33 26.95
CA THR A 155 16.96 4.90 26.62
C THR A 155 15.56 4.31 26.49
N ALA A 156 14.68 4.62 27.44
CA ALA A 156 13.28 4.18 27.42
C ALA A 156 12.51 4.75 26.21
N GLN A 157 12.70 6.02 25.88
CA GLN A 157 12.10 6.65 24.69
C GLN A 157 12.63 6.03 23.40
N ALA A 158 13.94 5.80 23.30
CA ALA A 158 14.57 5.17 22.14
C ALA A 158 14.06 3.74 21.92
N GLU A 159 13.89 2.96 23.01
CA GLU A 159 13.32 1.61 22.94
C GLU A 159 11.85 1.64 22.50
N THR A 160 11.07 2.58 23.05
CA THR A 160 9.67 2.81 22.66
C THR A 160 9.54 3.20 21.19
N LEU A 161 10.41 4.10 20.70
CA LEU A 161 10.48 4.51 19.29
C LEU A 161 10.87 3.35 18.38
N LYS A 162 11.87 2.55 18.75
CA LYS A 162 12.24 1.33 18.01
C LYS A 162 11.08 0.35 17.95
N GLN A 163 10.38 0.14 19.06
CA GLN A 163 9.24 -0.78 19.12
C GLN A 163 8.05 -0.28 18.30
N ASN A 164 7.74 1.02 18.38
CA ASN A 164 6.70 1.65 17.57
C ASN A 164 7.04 1.65 16.08
N ALA A 165 8.30 1.89 15.71
CA ALA A 165 8.76 1.77 14.32
C ALA A 165 8.60 0.33 13.82
N ARG A 166 8.93 -0.67 14.66
CA ARG A 166 8.74 -2.08 14.32
C ARG A 166 7.27 -2.42 14.09
N LEU A 167 6.40 -2.07 15.04
CA LEU A 167 4.96 -2.34 14.99
C LEU A 167 4.23 -1.57 13.88
N GLY A 168 4.59 -0.30 13.67
CA GLY A 168 3.99 0.55 12.64
C GLY A 168 4.29 0.00 11.25
N ILE A 169 5.56 -0.27 10.96
CA ILE A 169 5.98 -0.76 9.63
C ILE A 169 5.42 -2.16 9.36
N THR A 170 5.39 -3.04 10.37
CA THR A 170 4.81 -4.38 10.19
C THR A 170 3.30 -4.33 9.97
N ARG A 171 2.53 -3.61 10.80
CA ARG A 171 1.08 -3.53 10.66
C ARG A 171 0.66 -2.96 9.31
N VAL A 172 1.32 -1.88 8.90
CA VAL A 172 1.07 -1.20 7.64
C VAL A 172 1.49 -2.06 6.44
N GLY A 173 2.67 -2.68 6.53
CA GLY A 173 3.16 -3.62 5.52
C GLY A 173 2.21 -4.79 5.34
N PHE A 174 1.80 -5.47 6.42
CA PHE A 174 0.90 -6.63 6.35
C PHE A 174 -0.44 -6.31 5.69
N SER A 175 -1.06 -5.16 6.02
CA SER A 175 -2.32 -4.75 5.40
C SER A 175 -2.17 -4.56 3.90
N SER A 176 -1.13 -3.85 3.46
CA SER A 176 -0.87 -3.60 2.05
C SER A 176 -0.51 -4.87 1.28
N ILE A 177 0.37 -5.71 1.84
CA ILE A 177 0.75 -7.00 1.25
C ILE A 177 -0.49 -7.87 1.07
N GLY A 178 -1.35 -7.94 2.10
CA GLY A 178 -2.60 -8.67 2.04
C GLY A 178 -3.48 -8.22 0.88
N ASN A 179 -3.69 -6.90 0.75
CA ASN A 179 -4.47 -6.32 -0.35
C ASN A 179 -3.85 -6.63 -1.72
N LEU A 180 -2.54 -6.44 -1.90
CA LEU A 180 -1.83 -6.75 -3.15
C LEU A 180 -1.95 -8.23 -3.53
N VAL A 181 -1.83 -9.14 -2.57
CA VAL A 181 -1.94 -10.58 -2.79
C VAL A 181 -3.37 -10.98 -3.15
N VAL A 182 -4.37 -10.48 -2.41
CA VAL A 182 -5.79 -10.76 -2.67
C VAL A 182 -6.21 -10.25 -4.05
N VAL A 183 -5.84 -9.01 -4.38
CA VAL A 183 -6.14 -8.42 -5.69
C VAL A 183 -5.38 -9.12 -6.81
N GLY A 184 -4.10 -9.42 -6.61
CA GLY A 184 -3.29 -10.18 -7.58
C GLY A 184 -3.90 -11.54 -7.91
N MET A 185 -4.30 -12.31 -6.88
CA MET A 185 -4.99 -13.58 -7.07
C MET A 185 -6.36 -13.42 -7.73
N GLY A 186 -7.12 -12.39 -7.36
CA GLY A 186 -8.41 -12.07 -7.98
C GLY A 186 -8.28 -11.79 -9.47
N LEU A 187 -7.32 -10.94 -9.87
CA LEU A 187 -7.06 -10.59 -11.26
C LEU A 187 -6.56 -11.79 -12.09
N ILE A 188 -5.69 -12.64 -11.52
CA ILE A 188 -5.28 -13.89 -12.17
C ILE A 188 -6.48 -14.82 -12.36
N SER A 189 -7.35 -14.92 -11.37
CA SER A 189 -8.54 -15.77 -11.44
C SER A 189 -9.51 -15.28 -12.51
N LEU A 190 -9.77 -13.96 -12.58
CA LEU A 190 -10.57 -13.35 -13.65
C LEU A 190 -9.93 -13.55 -15.03
N GLY A 191 -8.62 -13.35 -15.15
CA GLY A 191 -7.87 -13.59 -16.38
C GLY A 191 -8.00 -15.04 -16.85
N ARG A 192 -7.84 -16.01 -15.94
CA ARG A 192 -8.03 -17.43 -16.24
C ARG A 192 -9.45 -17.76 -16.64
N LEU A 193 -10.46 -17.20 -15.96
CA LEU A 193 -11.87 -17.42 -16.30
C LEU A 193 -12.21 -16.92 -17.71
N GLY A 194 -11.73 -15.73 -18.09
CA GLY A 194 -11.96 -15.21 -19.44
C GLY A 194 -11.19 -15.96 -20.53
N LEU A 195 -10.04 -16.58 -20.21
CA LEU A 195 -9.31 -17.46 -21.14
C LEU A 195 -9.92 -18.87 -21.27
N LYS A 196 -10.47 -19.43 -20.18
CA LYS A 196 -11.03 -20.80 -20.13
C LYS A 196 -12.35 -20.91 -20.90
N ARG A 197 -13.08 -19.80 -21.09
CA ARG A 197 -14.39 -19.78 -21.75
C ARG A 197 -14.31 -19.90 -23.29
N ARG A 198 -13.38 -20.73 -23.75
CA ARG A 198 -13.03 -21.01 -25.15
C ARG A 198 -14.18 -21.69 -25.90
#